data_AF-A0A935K0F6-F1
#
_entry.id   AF-A0A935K0F6-F1
#
_cell.length_a   1.000
_cell.length_b   1.000
_cell.length_c   1.000
_cell.angle_alpha   90.00
_cell.angle_beta   90.00
_cell.angle_gamma   90.00
#
_symmetry.space_group_name_H-M   'P 1'
#
loop_
_entity.id
_entity.type
_entity.pdbx_description
1 polymer ?
#
loop_
_entity_poly.entity_id
_entity_poly.type
_entity_poly.pdbx_seq_one_letter_code
_entity_poly.pdbx_strand_id
1 'polypeptide(L)'
;MSAQPDFASRPLKNQLRAIVAITTGFGLLLTMLYFALSSVVREQGSMMRQLDSIAEIIVSNSAAAIRFNDNAAANVVLAALGNRNEIRAAWITLQDGSVLATYPADADIKSLSLAEVPGNRLSILTVSREMRLNQPIVHEGETLGSLNMTVDLRDMWRHILEDALLGLLTTAIVFAFALRLANRLQRRISEPLLELANATRQIAEDGRYDLRVEAKPQAAETSTLINGFNRMLEEIAARDRELQLSRDVLEQQVDVRTGELRIAKEQAEAANRAKSQFLANMSHEIRTPMNGVIGMTDLLLETPLNREQRHFADTVRLSANSLLHLINEILDFSKIEAGKLVLEESPIHIGPLLEEVILGQAGRAQAKNVEIAGHVSAGMPEILLGDPHRIRQMVGNLVNNAVKFTAEGEVTVYVTQRSEEAPAELTLGANEYAIVVCDSGPGIPAAAKEQLR
;
A
#
# COMPACT_ATOMS: atom_id res chain seq x y z
N MET A 1 -21.28 19.00 30.63
CA MET A 1 -19.82 19.03 30.88
C MET A 1 -19.43 17.77 31.64
N SER A 2 -19.23 16.67 30.91
CA SER A 2 -18.67 15.42 31.43
C SER A 2 -17.36 15.21 30.68
N ALA A 3 -16.24 15.48 31.37
CA ALA A 3 -14.92 15.22 30.84
C ALA A 3 -14.74 13.70 30.72
N GLN A 4 -14.85 13.17 29.50
CA GLN A 4 -14.34 11.85 29.19
C GLN A 4 -12.82 11.88 29.40
N PRO A 5 -12.22 10.95 30.17
CA PRO A 5 -10.79 10.92 30.33
C PRO A 5 -10.14 10.59 28.98
N ASP A 6 -9.23 11.46 28.54
CA ASP A 6 -8.37 11.23 27.38
C ASP A 6 -7.44 10.04 27.69
N PHE A 7 -7.88 8.84 27.30
CA PHE A 7 -7.08 7.64 27.41
C PHE A 7 -6.00 7.57 26.33
N ALA A 8 -6.08 8.35 25.24
CA ALA A 8 -5.25 8.14 24.04
C ALA A 8 -3.77 8.54 24.19
N SER A 9 -3.42 9.37 25.16
CA SER A 9 -2.05 9.93 25.33
C SER A 9 -1.18 9.22 26.38
N ARG A 10 -1.71 8.19 27.06
CA ARG A 10 -0.96 7.47 28.12
C ARG A 10 -0.20 6.26 27.56
N PRO A 11 1.05 6.02 27.97
CA PRO A 11 1.78 4.80 27.61
C PRO A 11 0.92 3.56 27.90
N LEU A 12 0.83 2.61 26.97
CA LEU A 12 0.03 1.37 27.07
C LEU A 12 0.24 0.66 28.42
N LYS A 13 1.46 0.73 28.95
CA LYS A 13 1.87 0.33 30.31
C LYS A 13 0.96 0.85 31.41
N ASN A 14 0.70 2.16 31.42
CA ASN A 14 -0.07 2.82 32.49
C ASN A 14 -1.57 2.54 32.33
N GLN A 15 -2.04 2.38 31.09
CA GLN A 15 -3.44 2.02 30.83
C GLN A 15 -3.75 0.62 31.34
N LEU A 16 -2.91 -0.39 31.02
CA LEU A 16 -3.17 -1.77 31.42
C LEU A 16 -3.15 -1.93 32.95
N ARG A 17 -2.19 -1.28 33.63
CA ARG A 17 -2.14 -1.25 35.10
C ARG A 17 -3.37 -0.57 35.70
N ALA A 18 -3.81 0.55 35.13
CA ALA A 18 -4.99 1.26 35.60
C ALA A 18 -6.25 0.41 35.43
N ILE A 19 -6.41 -0.27 34.28
CA ILE A 19 -7.54 -1.17 34.03
C ILE A 19 -7.57 -2.27 35.07
N VAL A 20 -6.46 -2.99 35.28
CA VAL A 20 -6.41 -4.09 36.26
C VAL A 20 -6.65 -3.58 37.69
N ALA A 21 -6.10 -2.43 38.06
CA ALA A 21 -6.31 -1.83 39.37
C ALA A 21 -7.77 -1.43 39.59
N ILE A 22 -8.41 -0.80 38.59
CA ILE A 22 -9.81 -0.36 38.68
C ILE A 22 -10.73 -1.57 38.73
N THR A 23 -10.59 -2.54 37.83
CA THR A 23 -11.49 -3.70 37.78
C THR A 23 -11.35 -4.60 39.00
N THR A 24 -10.11 -4.89 39.41
CA THR A 24 -9.85 -5.72 40.60
C THR A 24 -10.23 -4.99 41.88
N GLY A 25 -9.88 -3.71 41.99
CA GLY A 25 -10.22 -2.88 43.15
C GLY A 25 -11.72 -2.73 43.33
N PHE A 26 -12.45 -2.46 42.25
CA PHE A 26 -13.92 -2.37 42.28
C PHE A 26 -14.57 -3.71 42.65
N GLY A 27 -14.13 -4.81 42.03
CA GLY A 27 -14.64 -6.15 42.34
C GLY A 27 -14.44 -6.52 43.81
N LEU A 28 -13.22 -6.32 44.33
CA LEU A 28 -12.90 -6.59 45.73
C LEU A 28 -13.69 -5.70 46.69
N LEU A 29 -13.88 -4.43 46.36
CA LEU A 29 -14.68 -3.51 47.17
C LEU A 29 -16.14 -3.98 47.23
N LEU A 30 -16.72 -4.38 46.10
CA LEU A 30 -18.08 -4.91 46.06
C LEU A 30 -18.22 -6.20 46.87
N THR A 31 -17.25 -7.10 46.79
CA THR A 31 -17.21 -8.34 47.59
C THR A 31 -17.06 -8.03 49.08
N MET A 32 -16.17 -7.12 49.46
CA MET A 32 -15.99 -6.69 50.85
C MET A 32 -17.27 -6.06 51.40
N LEU A 33 -17.93 -5.21 50.61
CA LEU A 33 -19.21 -4.60 50.96
C LEU A 33 -20.29 -5.68 51.18
N TYR A 34 -20.39 -6.65 50.28
CA TYR A 34 -21.32 -7.78 50.42
C TYR A 34 -21.07 -8.58 51.71
N PHE A 35 -19.81 -8.88 52.03
CA PHE A 35 -19.46 -9.58 53.28
C PHE A 35 -19.76 -8.74 54.53
N ALA A 36 -19.50 -7.43 54.49
CA ALA A 36 -19.82 -6.54 55.60
C ALA A 36 -21.33 -6.48 55.87
N LEU A 37 -22.16 -6.28 54.83
CA LEU A 37 -23.62 -6.28 54.98
C LEU A 37 -24.16 -7.64 55.43
N SER A 38 -23.67 -8.74 54.84
CA SER A 38 -24.13 -10.07 55.22
C SER A 38 -23.68 -10.46 56.63
N SER A 39 -22.55 -9.95 57.12
CA SER A 39 -22.10 -10.15 58.51
C SER A 39 -23.07 -9.52 59.50
N VAL A 40 -23.47 -8.26 59.27
CA VAL A 40 -24.46 -7.57 60.11
C VAL A 40 -25.77 -8.36 60.18
N VAL A 41 -26.32 -8.77 59.04
CA VAL A 41 -27.59 -9.51 58.98
C VAL A 41 -27.47 -10.88 59.67
N ARG A 42 -26.35 -11.58 59.49
CA ARG A 42 -26.10 -12.90 60.07
C ARG A 42 -25.98 -12.83 61.59
N GLU A 43 -25.17 -11.90 62.11
CA GLU A 43 -24.98 -11.70 63.56
C GLU A 43 -26.26 -11.25 64.25
N GLN A 44 -26.98 -10.29 63.67
CA GLN A 44 -28.26 -9.86 64.19
C GLN A 44 -29.27 -11.02 64.26
N GLY A 45 -29.36 -11.83 63.19
CA GLY A 45 -30.24 -13.00 63.17
C GLY A 45 -29.86 -14.08 64.19
N SER A 46 -28.56 -14.24 64.48
CA SER A 46 -28.08 -15.13 65.53
C SER A 46 -28.46 -14.64 66.92
N MET A 47 -28.23 -13.35 67.19
CA MET A 47 -28.56 -12.69 68.45
C MET A 47 -30.06 -12.75 68.75
N MET A 48 -30.92 -12.48 67.75
CA MET A 48 -32.38 -12.56 67.90
C MET A 48 -32.83 -13.97 68.32
N ARG A 49 -32.33 -15.02 67.66
CA ARG A 49 -32.67 -16.40 68.02
C ARG A 49 -32.24 -16.75 69.45
N GLN A 50 -31.07 -16.27 69.87
CA GLN A 50 -30.57 -16.47 71.23
C GLN A 50 -31.42 -15.72 72.26
N LEU A 51 -31.77 -14.46 71.98
CA LEU A 51 -32.63 -13.65 72.85
C LEU A 51 -34.03 -14.24 72.97
N ASP A 52 -34.64 -14.69 71.87
CA ASP A 52 -35.96 -15.34 71.89
C ASP A 52 -35.95 -16.59 72.78
N SER A 53 -34.88 -17.40 72.70
CA SER A 53 -34.72 -18.60 73.54
C SER A 53 -34.56 -18.26 75.03
N ILE A 54 -33.80 -17.21 75.36
CA ILE A 54 -33.65 -16.74 76.74
C ILE A 54 -34.99 -16.20 77.26
N ALA A 55 -35.67 -15.39 76.45
CA ALA A 55 -36.92 -14.77 76.79
C ALA A 55 -38.02 -15.82 77.02
N GLU A 56 -38.08 -16.88 76.20
CA GLU A 56 -39.00 -18.02 76.37
C GLU A 56 -38.79 -18.75 77.71
N ILE A 57 -37.53 -18.98 78.12
CA ILE A 57 -37.21 -19.60 79.42
C ILE A 57 -37.67 -18.71 80.58
N ILE A 58 -37.44 -17.39 80.50
CA ILE A 58 -37.87 -16.44 81.53
C ILE A 58 -39.41 -16.35 81.59
N VAL A 59 -40.08 -16.28 80.44
CA VAL A 59 -41.55 -16.28 80.31
C VAL A 59 -42.14 -17.53 80.98
N SER A 60 -41.63 -18.71 80.64
CA SER A 60 -42.09 -19.99 81.18
C SER A 60 -41.94 -20.07 82.71
N ASN A 61 -40.80 -19.62 83.23
CA ASN A 61 -40.50 -19.66 84.67
C ASN A 61 -41.18 -18.52 85.47
N SER A 62 -41.57 -17.43 84.82
CA SER A 62 -42.19 -16.27 85.49
C SER A 62 -43.71 -16.35 85.58
N ALA A 63 -44.35 -17.21 84.79
CA ALA A 63 -45.82 -17.32 84.74
C ALA A 63 -46.45 -17.58 86.12
N ALA A 64 -45.85 -18.47 86.92
CA ALA A 64 -46.31 -18.74 88.29
C ALA A 64 -46.11 -17.53 89.22
N ALA A 65 -44.95 -16.88 89.17
CA ALA A 65 -44.66 -15.71 89.99
C ALA A 65 -45.60 -14.54 89.70
N ILE A 66 -45.98 -14.35 88.42
CA ILE A 66 -46.94 -13.32 88.00
C ILE A 66 -48.36 -13.63 88.51
N ARG A 67 -48.83 -14.89 88.40
CA ARG A 67 -50.17 -15.28 88.88
C ARG A 67 -50.35 -15.11 90.39
N PHE A 68 -49.31 -15.33 91.17
CA PHE A 68 -49.33 -15.19 92.63
C PHE A 68 -48.86 -13.82 93.11
N ASN A 69 -48.57 -12.88 92.20
CA ASN A 69 -48.04 -11.54 92.49
C ASN A 69 -46.82 -11.59 93.43
N ASP A 70 -45.96 -12.58 93.24
CA ASP A 70 -44.79 -12.84 94.07
C ASP A 70 -43.55 -12.14 93.48
N ASN A 71 -43.33 -10.90 93.95
CA ASN A 71 -42.18 -10.09 93.57
C ASN A 71 -40.85 -10.77 93.90
N ALA A 72 -40.78 -11.55 94.98
CA ALA A 72 -39.54 -12.22 95.37
C ALA A 72 -39.21 -13.35 94.38
N ALA A 73 -40.20 -14.17 94.02
CA ALA A 73 -40.03 -15.22 93.02
C ALA A 73 -39.69 -14.65 91.64
N ALA A 74 -40.36 -13.58 91.20
CA ALA A 74 -40.09 -12.95 89.90
C ALA A 74 -38.68 -12.32 89.81
N ASN A 75 -38.18 -11.72 90.91
CA ASN A 75 -36.82 -11.21 90.96
C ASN A 75 -35.77 -12.33 90.90
N VAL A 76 -36.03 -13.50 91.50
CA VAL A 76 -35.13 -14.66 91.41
C VAL A 76 -35.03 -15.18 89.97
N VAL A 77 -36.15 -15.21 89.23
CA VAL A 77 -36.15 -15.61 87.81
C VAL A 77 -35.37 -14.61 86.95
N LEU A 78 -35.57 -13.30 87.15
CA LEU A 78 -34.81 -12.28 86.41
C LEU A 78 -33.33 -12.24 86.80
N ALA A 79 -32.97 -12.59 88.04
CA ALA A 79 -31.56 -12.69 88.47
C ALA A 79 -30.77 -13.73 87.67
N ALA A 80 -31.44 -14.72 87.06
CA ALA A 80 -30.80 -15.68 86.15
C ALA A 80 -30.23 -15.01 84.88
N LEU A 81 -30.76 -13.84 84.50
CA LEU A 81 -30.22 -13.02 83.40
C LEU A 81 -28.87 -12.40 83.75
N GLY A 82 -28.49 -12.34 85.04
CA GLY A 82 -27.23 -11.73 85.44
C GLY A 82 -25.97 -12.47 85.09
N ASN A 83 -26.11 -13.71 84.61
CA ASN A 83 -25.00 -14.46 84.03
C ASN A 83 -24.82 -14.18 82.52
N ARG A 84 -25.54 -13.19 81.96
CA ARG A 84 -25.48 -12.77 80.56
C ARG A 84 -25.00 -11.32 80.48
N ASN A 85 -23.83 -11.11 79.89
CA ASN A 85 -23.23 -9.78 79.75
C ASN A 85 -23.97 -8.92 78.71
N GLU A 86 -24.78 -9.55 77.85
CA GLU A 86 -25.53 -8.90 76.79
C GLU A 86 -26.79 -8.19 77.31
N ILE A 87 -27.29 -8.52 78.50
CA ILE A 87 -28.53 -7.93 79.05
C ILE A 87 -28.16 -6.82 80.03
N ARG A 88 -28.39 -5.56 79.62
CA ARG A 88 -28.14 -4.38 80.47
C ARG A 88 -29.21 -4.23 81.55
N ALA A 89 -30.47 -4.43 81.17
CA ALA A 89 -31.60 -4.36 82.08
C ALA A 89 -32.78 -5.20 81.57
N ALA A 90 -33.57 -5.75 82.48
CA ALA A 90 -34.81 -6.46 82.18
C ALA A 90 -35.86 -6.19 83.25
N TRP A 91 -37.13 -6.08 82.86
CA TRP A 91 -38.23 -5.91 83.81
C TRP A 91 -39.52 -6.55 83.30
N ILE A 92 -40.35 -7.00 84.24
CA ILE A 92 -41.65 -7.59 83.96
C ILE A 92 -42.74 -6.58 84.31
N THR A 93 -43.56 -6.21 83.32
CA THR A 93 -44.75 -5.39 83.51
C THR A 93 -46.01 -6.25 83.54
N LEU A 94 -46.89 -6.00 84.51
CA LEU A 94 -48.23 -6.57 84.61
C LEU A 94 -49.17 -5.88 83.60
N GLN A 95 -50.38 -6.42 83.40
CA GLN A 95 -51.39 -5.82 82.50
C GLN A 95 -51.80 -4.39 82.91
N ASP A 96 -51.68 -4.03 84.18
CA ASP A 96 -51.98 -2.69 84.71
C ASP A 96 -50.84 -1.67 84.51
N GLY A 97 -49.73 -2.09 83.89
CA GLY A 97 -48.54 -1.28 83.66
C GLY A 97 -47.62 -1.17 84.88
N SER A 98 -47.93 -1.80 86.01
CA SER A 98 -47.04 -1.87 87.17
C SER A 98 -45.89 -2.85 86.93
N VAL A 99 -44.73 -2.56 87.53
CA VAL A 99 -43.53 -3.39 87.38
C VAL A 99 -43.47 -4.40 88.53
N LEU A 100 -43.47 -5.68 88.20
CA LEU A 100 -43.44 -6.79 89.17
C LEU A 100 -42.01 -7.08 89.66
N ALA A 101 -41.04 -7.06 88.75
CA ALA A 101 -39.65 -7.38 89.05
C ALA A 101 -38.70 -6.67 88.09
N THR A 102 -37.48 -6.40 88.56
CA THR A 102 -36.44 -5.70 87.79
C THR A 102 -35.06 -6.29 87.97
N TYR A 103 -34.30 -6.27 86.90
CA TYR A 103 -32.90 -6.66 86.85
C TYR A 103 -32.08 -5.59 86.11
N PRO A 104 -30.93 -5.14 86.65
CA PRO A 104 -30.51 -5.31 88.04
C PRO A 104 -31.50 -4.65 89.03
N ALA A 105 -31.47 -5.05 90.31
CA ALA A 105 -32.48 -4.64 91.30
C ALA A 105 -32.51 -3.12 91.59
N ASP A 106 -31.46 -2.40 91.20
CA ASP A 106 -31.27 -0.95 91.32
C ASP A 106 -31.49 -0.19 90.00
N ALA A 107 -32.00 -0.87 88.96
CA ALA A 107 -32.24 -0.24 87.67
C ALA A 107 -33.27 0.90 87.76
N ASP A 108 -32.92 2.10 87.31
CA ASP A 108 -33.85 3.24 87.25
C ASP A 108 -34.83 3.10 86.06
N ILE A 109 -35.91 2.39 86.31
CA ILE A 109 -36.96 2.08 85.32
C ILE A 109 -37.58 3.34 84.74
N LYS A 110 -37.65 4.46 85.48
CA LYS A 110 -38.25 5.71 84.99
C LYS A 110 -37.39 6.36 83.91
N SER A 111 -36.07 6.30 84.04
CA SER A 111 -35.14 6.72 82.98
C SER A 111 -35.15 5.76 81.77
N LEU A 112 -35.43 4.48 82.01
CA LEU A 112 -35.51 3.43 80.98
C LEU A 112 -36.85 3.46 80.20
N SER A 113 -37.96 3.84 80.85
CA SER A 113 -39.34 3.82 80.32
C SER A 113 -39.69 5.01 79.41
N LEU A 114 -38.85 6.04 79.29
CA LEU A 114 -39.17 7.29 78.56
C LEU A 114 -38.98 7.24 77.03
N ALA A 115 -38.75 6.07 76.44
CA ALA A 115 -38.68 5.90 74.98
C ALA A 115 -39.19 4.52 74.56
N GLU A 116 -40.50 4.36 74.40
CA GLU A 116 -41.06 3.26 73.60
C GLU A 116 -40.61 3.46 72.15
N VAL A 117 -39.69 2.62 71.68
CA VAL A 117 -39.43 2.47 70.25
C VAL A 117 -40.46 1.46 69.74
N PRO A 118 -41.42 1.84 68.89
CA PRO A 118 -42.38 0.90 68.35
C PRO A 118 -41.69 0.01 67.33
N GLY A 119 -41.76 -1.30 67.54
CA GLY A 119 -41.56 -2.28 66.45
C GLY A 119 -40.36 -3.19 66.62
N ASN A 120 -40.66 -4.49 66.62
CA ASN A 120 -39.79 -5.67 66.65
C ASN A 120 -38.78 -5.81 65.48
N ARG A 121 -38.35 -4.72 64.84
CA ARG A 121 -37.44 -4.77 63.68
C ARG A 121 -36.37 -3.70 63.78
N LEU A 122 -35.16 -4.09 64.16
CA LEU A 122 -33.97 -3.31 63.86
C LEU A 122 -33.90 -3.14 62.33
N SER A 123 -33.92 -1.90 61.85
CA SER A 123 -33.56 -1.65 60.45
C SER A 123 -32.05 -1.82 60.31
N ILE A 124 -31.60 -2.49 59.25
CA ILE A 124 -30.19 -2.83 58.95
C ILE A 124 -29.27 -1.58 58.97
N LEU A 125 -29.86 -0.38 58.92
CA LEU A 125 -29.19 0.92 58.88
C LEU A 125 -28.98 1.57 60.27
N THR A 126 -29.51 0.99 61.34
CA THR A 126 -29.48 1.64 62.67
C THR A 126 -28.27 1.19 63.47
N VAL A 127 -27.28 2.06 63.63
CA VAL A 127 -26.10 1.84 64.50
C VAL A 127 -26.46 2.12 65.96
N SER A 128 -27.52 1.46 66.47
CA SER A 128 -27.89 1.61 67.87
C SER A 128 -26.88 0.86 68.75
N ARG A 129 -26.56 1.44 69.91
CA ARG A 129 -25.72 0.77 70.92
C ARG A 129 -26.51 -0.22 71.76
N GLU A 130 -27.82 -0.08 71.75
CA GLU A 130 -28.74 -0.90 72.52
C GLU A 130 -29.91 -1.33 71.65
N MET A 131 -30.47 -2.47 72.00
CA MET A 131 -31.70 -3.00 71.43
C MET A 131 -32.70 -3.26 72.54
N ARG A 132 -33.91 -2.73 72.37
CA ARG A 132 -35.02 -2.98 73.30
C ARG A 132 -35.90 -4.08 72.71
N LEU A 133 -36.17 -5.10 73.50
CA LEU A 133 -37.06 -6.20 73.17
C LEU A 133 -38.24 -6.18 74.13
N ASN A 134 -39.45 -6.34 73.60
CA ASN A 134 -40.67 -6.49 74.38
C ASN A 134 -41.34 -7.78 73.94
N GLN A 135 -41.45 -8.74 74.85
CA GLN A 135 -42.09 -10.03 74.60
C GLN A 135 -43.27 -10.23 75.55
N PRO A 136 -44.49 -10.53 75.04
CA PRO A 136 -45.64 -10.81 75.89
C PRO A 136 -45.45 -12.16 76.63
N ILE A 137 -45.77 -12.17 77.92
CA ILE A 137 -45.76 -13.37 78.77
C ILE A 137 -47.15 -13.99 78.67
N VAL A 138 -47.27 -15.07 77.91
CA VAL A 138 -48.54 -15.81 77.72
C VAL A 138 -48.47 -17.16 78.43
N HIS A 139 -49.48 -17.48 79.21
CA HIS A 139 -49.62 -18.79 79.85
C HIS A 139 -51.05 -19.29 79.67
N GLU A 140 -51.23 -20.52 79.18
CA GLU A 140 -52.55 -21.13 78.89
C GLU A 140 -53.47 -20.27 78.00
N GLY A 141 -52.90 -19.41 77.14
CA GLY A 141 -53.64 -18.54 76.21
C GLY A 141 -53.99 -17.16 76.75
N GLU A 142 -53.70 -16.86 78.01
CA GLU A 142 -53.89 -15.53 78.61
C GLU A 142 -52.56 -14.77 78.70
N THR A 143 -52.56 -13.49 78.32
CA THR A 143 -51.36 -12.63 78.41
C THR A 143 -51.24 -12.08 79.82
N LEU A 144 -50.36 -12.62 80.65
CA LEU A 144 -50.24 -12.22 82.06
C LEU A 144 -49.46 -10.91 82.26
N GLY A 145 -48.63 -10.53 81.29
CA GLY A 145 -47.80 -9.33 81.33
C GLY A 145 -46.85 -9.26 80.13
N SER A 146 -45.83 -8.42 80.19
CA SER A 146 -44.74 -8.38 79.20
C SER A 146 -43.36 -8.31 79.84
N LEU A 147 -42.44 -9.06 79.26
CA LEU A 147 -41.01 -9.01 79.57
C LEU A 147 -40.36 -7.98 78.65
N ASN A 148 -39.80 -6.94 79.25
CA ASN A 148 -39.02 -5.93 78.55
C ASN A 148 -37.55 -6.15 78.86
N MET A 149 -36.71 -6.13 77.82
CA MET A 149 -35.27 -6.30 77.95
C MET A 149 -34.53 -5.24 77.14
N THR A 150 -33.47 -4.69 77.71
CA THR A 150 -32.51 -3.83 77.03
C THR A 150 -31.21 -4.60 76.86
N VAL A 151 -30.85 -4.87 75.62
CA VAL A 151 -29.69 -5.64 75.21
C VAL A 151 -28.59 -4.70 74.73
N ASP A 152 -27.38 -4.94 75.17
CA ASP A 152 -26.17 -4.23 74.76
C ASP A 152 -25.62 -4.84 73.46
N LEU A 153 -25.43 -4.00 72.44
CA LEU A 153 -24.93 -4.42 71.13
C LEU A 153 -23.41 -4.24 70.98
N ARG A 154 -22.69 -3.78 72.01
CA ARG A 154 -21.24 -3.51 71.92
C ARG A 154 -20.43 -4.73 71.48
N ASP A 155 -20.74 -5.91 72.02
CA ASP A 155 -20.02 -7.13 71.66
C ASP A 155 -20.32 -7.57 70.23
N MET A 156 -21.57 -7.42 69.76
CA MET A 156 -21.94 -7.67 68.36
C MET A 156 -21.17 -6.72 67.42
N TRP A 157 -21.17 -5.42 67.73
CA TRP A 157 -20.43 -4.42 66.92
C TRP A 157 -18.92 -4.66 66.93
N ARG A 158 -18.37 -5.15 68.04
CA ARG A 158 -16.95 -5.54 68.13
C ARG A 158 -16.63 -6.71 67.19
N HIS A 159 -17.43 -7.77 67.20
CA HIS A 159 -17.23 -8.91 66.29
C HIS A 159 -17.38 -8.50 64.82
N ILE A 160 -18.39 -7.70 64.50
CA ILE A 160 -18.57 -7.14 63.14
C ILE A 160 -17.36 -6.31 62.72
N LEU A 161 -16.80 -5.50 63.63
CA LEU A 161 -15.60 -4.71 63.36
C LEU A 161 -14.36 -5.59 63.17
N GLU A 162 -14.17 -6.61 64.00
CA GLU A 162 -13.06 -7.58 63.88
C GLU A 162 -13.12 -8.32 62.53
N ASP A 163 -14.30 -8.80 62.13
CA ASP A 163 -14.54 -9.41 60.82
C ASP A 163 -14.27 -8.44 59.67
N ALA A 164 -14.72 -7.19 59.78
CA ALA A 164 -14.49 -6.16 58.76
C ALA A 164 -13.01 -5.81 58.61
N LEU A 165 -12.25 -5.76 59.71
CA LEU A 165 -10.81 -5.52 59.69
C LEU A 165 -10.04 -6.68 59.05
N LEU A 166 -10.40 -7.92 59.37
CA LEU A 166 -9.85 -9.12 58.71
C LEU A 166 -10.19 -9.14 57.21
N GLY A 167 -11.43 -8.79 56.85
CA GLY A 167 -11.87 -8.64 55.47
C GLY A 167 -11.11 -7.56 54.69
N LEU A 168 -10.82 -6.42 55.33
CA LEU A 168 -10.01 -5.35 54.73
C LEU A 168 -8.57 -5.81 54.50
N LEU A 169 -7.96 -6.49 55.48
CA LEU A 169 -6.60 -6.99 55.38
C LEU A 169 -6.44 -8.00 54.24
N THR A 170 -7.35 -8.98 54.17
CA THR A 170 -7.35 -9.99 53.09
C THR A 170 -7.55 -9.34 51.72
N THR A 171 -8.47 -8.38 51.62
CA THR A 171 -8.70 -7.57 50.41
C THR A 171 -7.44 -6.81 49.99
N ALA A 172 -6.75 -6.17 50.93
CA ALA A 172 -5.51 -5.43 50.65
C ALA A 172 -4.38 -6.36 50.16
N ILE A 173 -4.25 -7.56 50.73
CA ILE A 173 -3.27 -8.56 50.30
C ILE A 173 -3.57 -9.04 48.87
N VAL A 174 -4.82 -9.39 48.58
CA VAL A 174 -5.23 -9.84 47.23
C VAL A 174 -5.02 -8.73 46.21
N PHE A 175 -5.36 -7.49 46.56
CA PHE A 175 -5.14 -6.33 45.69
C PHE A 175 -3.64 -6.10 45.43
N ALA A 176 -2.79 -6.15 46.46
CA ALA A 176 -1.35 -6.02 46.30
C ALA A 176 -0.74 -7.14 45.44
N PHE A 177 -1.22 -8.38 45.61
CA PHE A 177 -0.81 -9.50 44.78
C PHE A 177 -1.20 -9.30 43.31
N ALA A 178 -2.43 -8.85 43.04
CA ALA A 178 -2.91 -8.54 41.70
C ALA A 178 -2.05 -7.46 41.02
N LEU A 179 -1.71 -6.38 41.75
CA LEU A 179 -0.81 -5.33 41.24
C LEU A 179 0.61 -5.86 40.95
N ARG A 180 1.14 -6.73 41.81
CA ARG A 180 2.46 -7.37 41.60
C ARG A 180 2.47 -8.29 40.39
N LEU A 181 1.41 -9.09 40.21
CA LEU A 181 1.24 -9.97 39.07
C LEU A 181 1.11 -9.18 37.77
N ALA A 182 0.30 -8.11 37.76
CA ALA A 182 0.15 -7.21 36.63
C ALA A 182 1.50 -6.59 36.23
N ASN A 183 2.28 -6.12 37.21
CA ASN A 183 3.63 -5.58 36.95
C ASN A 183 4.58 -6.63 36.36
N ARG A 184 4.49 -7.89 36.80
CA ARG A 184 5.33 -8.99 36.32
C ARG A 184 4.97 -9.37 34.88
N LEU A 185 3.69 -9.55 34.58
CA LEU A 185 3.21 -9.87 33.22
C LEU A 185 3.59 -8.77 32.23
N GLN A 186 3.43 -7.50 32.63
CA GLN A 186 3.73 -6.37 31.77
C GLN A 186 5.22 -6.26 31.42
N ARG A 187 6.14 -6.53 32.36
CA ARG A 187 7.59 -6.57 32.08
C ARG A 187 7.99 -7.75 31.20
N ARG A 188 7.33 -8.91 31.37
CA ARG A 188 7.69 -10.13 30.62
C ARG A 188 7.19 -10.15 29.18
N ILE A 189 6.05 -9.50 28.91
CA ILE A 189 5.38 -9.59 27.60
C ILE A 189 5.43 -8.26 26.86
N SER A 190 4.99 -7.16 27.47
CA SER A 190 4.81 -5.89 26.76
C SER A 190 6.11 -5.15 26.46
N GLU A 191 7.11 -5.26 27.33
CA GLU A 191 8.38 -4.54 27.18
C GLU A 191 9.19 -5.03 25.95
N PRO A 192 9.40 -6.35 25.73
CA PRO A 192 10.06 -6.82 24.52
C PRO A 192 9.28 -6.53 23.23
N LEU A 193 7.93 -6.53 23.27
CA LEU A 193 7.11 -6.17 22.10
C LEU A 193 7.26 -4.69 21.72
N LEU A 194 7.41 -3.81 22.70
CA LEU A 194 7.70 -2.39 22.47
C LEU A 194 9.13 -2.18 21.96
N GLU A 195 10.11 -2.92 22.49
CA GLU A 195 11.50 -2.92 21.98
C GLU A 195 11.51 -3.33 20.49
N LEU A 196 10.80 -4.39 20.13
CA LEU A 196 10.67 -4.86 18.75
C LEU A 196 9.96 -3.82 17.85
N ALA A 197 8.84 -3.25 18.30
CA ALA A 197 8.12 -2.24 17.53
C ALA A 197 8.97 -0.99 17.25
N ASN A 198 9.74 -0.55 18.25
CA ASN A 198 10.65 0.58 18.09
C ASN A 198 11.82 0.24 17.16
N ALA A 199 12.39 -0.97 17.25
CA ALA A 199 13.44 -1.42 16.34
C ALA A 199 12.94 -1.45 14.89
N THR A 200 11.76 -1.99 14.63
CA THR A 200 11.15 -1.99 13.30
C THR A 200 10.96 -0.58 12.75
N ARG A 201 10.54 0.38 13.60
CA ARG A 201 10.40 1.78 13.18
C ARG A 201 11.74 2.42 12.81
N GLN A 202 12.77 2.21 13.63
CA GLN A 202 14.12 2.72 13.34
C GLN A 202 14.69 2.11 12.06
N ILE A 203 14.47 0.83 11.81
CA ILE A 203 14.92 0.18 10.57
C ILE A 203 14.21 0.75 9.34
N ALA A 204 12.91 1.04 9.46
CA ALA A 204 12.14 1.65 8.37
C ALA A 204 12.55 3.10 8.07
N GLU A 205 12.99 3.86 9.07
CA GLU A 205 13.42 5.25 8.93
C GLU A 205 14.90 5.37 8.51
N ASP A 206 15.79 4.60 9.14
CA ASP A 206 17.24 4.72 8.97
C ASP A 206 17.83 3.75 7.92
N GLY A 207 17.07 2.75 7.46
CA GLY A 207 17.54 1.72 6.52
C GLY A 207 18.65 0.81 7.08
N ARG A 208 18.81 0.79 8.40
CA ARG A 208 19.91 0.12 9.11
C ARG A 208 19.55 -1.32 9.49
N TYR A 209 19.77 -2.25 8.58
CA TYR A 209 19.51 -3.69 8.78
C TYR A 209 20.56 -4.42 9.64
N ASP A 210 21.57 -3.72 10.17
CA ASP A 210 22.59 -4.23 11.09
C ASP A 210 22.09 -4.31 12.55
N LEU A 211 20.99 -3.64 12.87
CA LEU A 211 20.38 -3.66 14.20
C LEU A 211 19.92 -5.07 14.59
N ARG A 212 20.16 -5.45 15.84
CA ARG A 212 19.73 -6.73 16.41
C ARG A 212 18.99 -6.49 17.70
N VAL A 213 17.83 -7.14 17.84
CA VAL A 213 17.04 -7.11 19.07
C VAL A 213 17.43 -8.34 19.89
N GLU A 214 17.81 -8.13 21.15
CA GLU A 214 18.25 -9.21 22.02
C GLU A 214 17.04 -10.01 22.55
N ALA A 215 17.03 -11.33 22.30
CA ALA A 215 15.99 -12.22 22.79
C ALA A 215 16.19 -12.54 24.28
N LYS A 216 15.35 -11.97 25.15
CA LYS A 216 15.34 -12.32 26.57
C LYS A 216 14.61 -13.67 26.78
N PRO A 217 15.18 -14.66 27.49
CA PRO A 217 14.67 -16.04 27.59
C PRO A 217 13.36 -16.22 28.40
N GLN A 218 12.65 -15.14 28.71
CA GLN A 218 11.58 -15.13 29.72
C GLN A 218 10.18 -15.38 29.15
N ALA A 219 10.05 -15.39 27.82
CA ALA A 219 8.84 -15.76 27.08
C ALA A 219 9.24 -16.46 25.77
N ALA A 220 8.85 -17.74 25.63
CA ALA A 220 9.28 -18.58 24.51
C ALA A 220 8.76 -18.05 23.17
N GLU A 221 7.48 -17.66 23.13
CA GLU A 221 6.80 -17.13 21.95
C GLU A 221 7.43 -15.81 21.49
N THR A 222 7.75 -14.92 22.44
CA THR A 222 8.42 -13.64 22.14
C THR A 222 9.85 -13.85 21.65
N SER A 223 10.56 -14.83 22.22
CA SER A 223 11.91 -15.18 21.76
C SER A 223 11.89 -15.74 20.34
N THR A 224 10.92 -16.58 20.00
CA THR A 224 10.71 -17.09 18.64
C THR A 224 10.45 -15.94 17.66
N LEU A 225 9.62 -14.96 18.04
CA LEU A 225 9.35 -13.79 17.20
C LEU A 225 10.60 -12.93 16.99
N ILE A 226 11.36 -12.63 18.05
CA ILE A 226 12.60 -11.86 17.97
C ILE A 226 13.64 -12.57 17.10
N ASN A 227 13.79 -13.89 17.24
CA ASN A 227 14.71 -14.68 16.44
C ASN A 227 14.31 -14.71 14.96
N GLY A 228 13.01 -14.89 14.67
CA GLY A 228 12.49 -14.82 13.31
C GLY A 228 12.71 -13.45 12.67
N PHE A 229 12.50 -12.37 13.45
CA PHE A 229 12.78 -11.00 13.03
C PHE A 229 14.26 -10.77 12.72
N ASN A 230 15.16 -11.19 13.62
CA ASN A 230 16.61 -11.06 13.40
C ASN A 230 17.09 -11.86 12.17
N ARG A 231 16.52 -13.04 11.91
CA ARG A 231 16.81 -13.83 10.70
C ARG A 231 16.36 -13.10 9.43
N MET A 232 15.19 -12.48 9.44
CA MET A 232 14.72 -11.67 8.31
C MET A 232 15.67 -10.51 8.02
N LEU A 233 16.17 -9.82 9.06
CA LEU A 233 17.15 -8.74 8.88
C LEU A 233 18.48 -9.24 8.31
N GLU A 234 18.91 -10.43 8.70
CA GLU A 234 20.11 -11.07 8.14
C GLU A 234 19.95 -11.39 6.65
N GLU A 235 18.80 -11.95 6.25
CA GLU A 235 18.50 -12.25 4.84
C GLU A 235 18.40 -10.97 4.00
N ILE A 236 17.79 -9.91 4.52
CA ILE A 236 17.73 -8.59 3.84
C ILE A 236 19.13 -8.00 3.68
N ALA A 237 19.92 -7.95 4.75
CA ALA A 237 21.28 -7.41 4.71
C ALA A 237 22.22 -8.23 3.80
N ALA A 238 21.98 -9.55 3.64
CA ALA A 238 22.69 -10.37 2.67
C ALA A 238 22.29 -10.02 1.23
N ARG A 239 20.98 -9.88 0.95
CA ARG A 239 20.49 -9.51 -0.38
C ARG A 239 20.92 -8.12 -0.81
N ASP A 240 20.91 -7.13 0.08
CA ASP A 240 21.33 -5.78 -0.26
C ASP A 240 22.81 -5.75 -0.67
N ARG A 241 23.67 -6.50 0.03
CA ARG A 241 25.09 -6.66 -0.33
C ARG A 241 25.26 -7.33 -1.69
N GLU A 242 24.50 -8.39 -1.97
CA GLU A 242 24.52 -9.08 -3.27
C GLU A 242 24.06 -8.16 -4.41
N LEU A 243 22.98 -7.40 -4.20
CA LEU A 243 22.46 -6.44 -5.16
C LEU A 243 23.46 -5.31 -5.43
N GLN A 244 24.16 -4.83 -4.41
CA GLN A 244 25.17 -3.79 -4.56
C GLN A 244 26.37 -4.29 -5.38
N LEU A 245 26.88 -5.49 -5.09
CA LEU A 245 27.94 -6.11 -5.91
C LEU A 245 27.50 -6.34 -7.36
N SER A 246 26.26 -6.78 -7.57
CA SER A 246 25.70 -7.00 -8.92
C SER A 246 25.58 -5.68 -9.70
N ARG A 247 25.17 -4.60 -9.03
CA ARG A 247 25.12 -3.25 -9.63
C ARG A 247 26.49 -2.77 -10.06
N ASP A 248 27.50 -2.89 -9.20
CA ASP A 248 28.87 -2.46 -9.51
C ASP A 248 29.42 -3.23 -10.74
N VAL A 249 29.17 -4.54 -10.81
CA VAL A 249 29.57 -5.38 -11.96
C VAL A 249 28.84 -4.96 -13.24
N LEU A 250 27.53 -4.72 -13.16
CA LEU A 250 26.74 -4.28 -14.31
C LEU A 250 27.18 -2.91 -14.82
N GLU A 251 27.45 -1.96 -13.92
CA GLU A 251 27.96 -0.63 -14.28
C GLU A 251 29.28 -0.74 -15.03
N GLN A 252 30.23 -1.53 -14.51
CA GLN A 252 31.50 -1.78 -15.18
C GLN A 252 31.32 -2.44 -16.56
N GLN A 253 30.38 -3.39 -16.70
CA GLN A 253 30.10 -4.03 -17.99
C GLN A 253 29.50 -3.03 -19.00
N VAL A 254 28.59 -2.17 -18.56
CA VAL A 254 28.00 -1.12 -19.40
C VAL A 254 29.07 -0.16 -19.89
N ASP A 255 29.98 0.28 -19.03
CA ASP A 255 31.07 1.18 -19.41
C ASP A 255 31.99 0.56 -20.47
N VAL A 256 32.41 -0.70 -20.26
CA VAL A 256 33.24 -1.43 -21.22
C VAL A 256 32.53 -1.55 -22.57
N ARG A 257 31.27 -2.00 -22.58
CA ARG A 257 30.49 -2.16 -23.82
C ARG A 257 30.23 -0.84 -24.52
N THR A 258 30.01 0.23 -23.78
CA THR A 258 29.82 1.57 -24.34
C THR A 258 31.10 2.07 -24.99
N GLY A 259 32.27 1.81 -24.37
CA GLY A 259 33.59 2.06 -24.96
C GLY A 259 33.81 1.28 -26.26
N GLU A 260 33.57 -0.03 -26.26
CA GLU A 260 33.69 -0.90 -27.44
C GLU A 260 32.80 -0.41 -28.60
N LEU A 261 31.53 -0.10 -28.30
CA LEU A 261 30.57 0.36 -29.30
C LEU A 261 30.99 1.71 -29.91
N ARG A 262 31.51 2.62 -29.08
CA ARG A 262 32.02 3.91 -29.55
C ARG A 262 33.19 3.72 -30.52
N ILE A 263 34.15 2.86 -30.17
CA ILE A 263 35.30 2.56 -31.04
C ILE A 263 34.85 1.93 -32.35
N ALA A 264 33.94 0.95 -32.31
CA ALA A 264 33.42 0.31 -33.52
C ALA A 264 32.68 1.31 -34.43
N LYS A 265 31.90 2.22 -33.85
CA LYS A 265 31.23 3.29 -34.58
C LYS A 265 32.24 4.23 -35.24
N GLU A 266 33.24 4.70 -34.50
CA GLU A 266 34.30 5.58 -35.03
C GLU A 266 35.06 4.93 -36.21
N GLN A 267 35.34 3.62 -36.11
CA GLN A 267 35.97 2.85 -37.19
C GLN A 267 35.07 2.74 -38.43
N ALA A 268 33.78 2.44 -38.24
CA ALA A 268 32.81 2.35 -39.35
C ALA A 268 32.65 3.70 -40.07
N GLU A 269 32.57 4.80 -39.31
CA GLU A 269 32.50 6.15 -39.88
C GLU A 269 33.78 6.52 -40.63
N ALA A 270 34.95 6.19 -40.08
CA ALA A 270 36.23 6.43 -40.75
C ALA A 270 36.34 5.64 -42.06
N ALA A 271 35.93 4.37 -42.06
CA ALA A 271 35.89 3.54 -43.26
C ALA A 271 34.94 4.11 -44.33
N ASN A 272 33.75 4.59 -43.92
CA ASN A 272 32.80 5.18 -44.86
C ASN A 272 33.34 6.48 -45.47
N ARG A 273 33.97 7.35 -44.66
CA ARG A 273 34.64 8.57 -45.16
C ARG A 273 35.75 8.24 -46.15
N ALA A 274 36.56 7.22 -45.88
CA ALA A 274 37.61 6.76 -46.78
C ALA A 274 37.04 6.22 -48.10
N LYS A 275 35.96 5.41 -48.05
CA LYS A 275 35.23 4.92 -49.23
C LYS A 275 34.74 6.08 -50.10
N SER A 276 34.07 7.08 -49.51
CA SER A 276 33.57 8.23 -50.26
C SER A 276 34.69 9.04 -50.90
N GLN A 277 35.79 9.29 -50.18
CA GLN A 277 36.92 10.05 -50.72
C GLN A 277 37.61 9.30 -51.85
N PHE A 278 37.78 7.97 -51.71
CA PHE A 278 38.35 7.13 -52.75
C PHE A 278 37.50 7.19 -54.03
N LEU A 279 36.19 7.02 -53.94
CA LEU A 279 35.30 7.06 -55.11
C LEU A 279 35.30 8.44 -55.77
N ALA A 280 35.27 9.52 -54.99
CA ALA A 280 35.36 10.89 -55.51
C ALA A 280 36.66 11.11 -56.31
N ASN A 281 37.81 10.71 -55.74
CA ASN A 281 39.11 10.86 -56.39
C ASN A 281 39.19 10.01 -57.66
N MET A 282 38.82 8.72 -57.58
CA MET A 282 38.83 7.81 -58.72
C MET A 282 37.97 8.31 -59.88
N SER A 283 36.82 8.91 -59.59
CA SER A 283 35.98 9.47 -60.66
C SER A 283 36.65 10.63 -61.38
N HIS A 284 37.32 11.54 -60.66
CA HIS A 284 38.06 12.63 -61.29
C HIS A 284 39.24 12.11 -62.14
N GLU A 285 39.95 11.10 -61.63
CA GLU A 285 41.08 10.48 -62.31
C GLU A 285 40.67 9.67 -63.55
N ILE A 286 39.47 9.10 -63.58
CA ILE A 286 38.95 8.43 -64.78
C ILE A 286 38.29 9.45 -65.73
N ARG A 287 37.58 10.46 -65.23
CA ARG A 287 36.88 11.45 -66.08
C ARG A 287 37.83 12.17 -67.03
N THR A 288 39.00 12.56 -66.53
CA THR A 288 39.98 13.35 -67.27
C THR A 288 40.50 12.63 -68.54
N PRO A 289 41.05 11.40 -68.46
CA PRO A 289 41.46 10.67 -69.66
C PRO A 289 40.28 10.32 -70.57
N MET A 290 39.11 10.02 -70.00
CA MET A 290 37.92 9.69 -70.79
C MET A 290 37.41 10.87 -71.63
N ASN A 291 37.38 12.08 -71.07
CA ASN A 291 37.07 13.29 -71.83
C ASN A 291 38.11 13.53 -72.95
N GLY A 292 39.38 13.19 -72.71
CA GLY A 292 40.41 13.20 -73.75
C GLY A 292 40.15 12.19 -74.87
N VAL A 293 39.75 10.96 -74.54
CA VAL A 293 39.36 9.94 -75.53
C VAL A 293 38.15 10.40 -76.33
N ILE A 294 37.12 10.94 -75.69
CA ILE A 294 35.92 11.47 -76.37
C ILE A 294 36.31 12.61 -77.31
N GLY A 295 37.03 13.61 -76.83
CA GLY A 295 37.45 14.76 -77.64
C GLY A 295 38.30 14.34 -78.84
N MET A 296 39.26 13.42 -78.67
CA MET A 296 40.05 12.90 -79.78
C MET A 296 39.22 12.08 -80.77
N THR A 297 38.22 11.35 -80.28
CA THR A 297 37.33 10.56 -81.14
C THR A 297 36.35 11.45 -81.91
N ASP A 298 35.86 12.53 -81.29
CA ASP A 298 35.03 13.54 -81.96
C ASP A 298 35.80 14.25 -83.06
N LEU A 299 37.03 14.70 -82.79
CA LEU A 299 37.92 15.26 -83.82
C LEU A 299 38.20 14.26 -84.95
N LEU A 300 38.40 12.98 -84.63
CA LEU A 300 38.61 11.94 -85.63
C LEU A 300 37.37 11.76 -86.53
N LEU A 301 36.16 11.82 -85.97
CA LEU A 301 34.90 11.68 -86.70
C LEU A 301 34.60 12.85 -87.66
N GLU A 302 35.22 14.01 -87.44
CA GLU A 302 35.18 15.18 -88.34
C GLU A 302 36.13 15.04 -89.54
N THR A 303 37.04 14.06 -89.54
CA THR A 303 37.95 13.78 -90.67
C THR A 303 37.29 12.89 -91.73
N PRO A 304 37.81 12.85 -92.98
CA PRO A 304 37.32 11.91 -93.99
C PRO A 304 37.70 10.46 -93.63
N LEU A 305 36.75 9.74 -93.03
CA LEU A 305 36.86 8.33 -92.66
C LEU A 305 36.14 7.42 -93.66
N ASN A 306 36.69 6.22 -93.91
CA ASN A 306 35.93 5.18 -94.58
C ASN A 306 34.85 4.60 -93.63
N ARG A 307 33.91 3.81 -94.19
CA ARG A 307 32.73 3.31 -93.44
C ARG A 307 33.12 2.48 -92.21
N GLU A 308 34.18 1.69 -92.30
CA GLU A 308 34.63 0.81 -91.22
C GLU A 308 35.34 1.60 -90.10
N GLN A 309 36.22 2.55 -90.46
CA GLN A 309 36.87 3.46 -89.52
C GLN A 309 35.87 4.35 -88.77
N ARG A 310 34.84 4.85 -89.46
CA ARG A 310 33.77 5.62 -88.84
C ARG A 310 33.00 4.78 -87.82
N HIS A 311 32.67 3.53 -88.17
CA HIS A 311 32.01 2.60 -87.26
C HIS A 311 32.85 2.31 -85.99
N PHE A 312 34.17 2.12 -86.12
CA PHE A 312 35.05 1.95 -84.97
C PHE A 312 35.14 3.20 -84.10
N ALA A 313 35.28 4.38 -84.69
CA ALA A 313 35.31 5.64 -83.94
C ALA A 313 33.99 5.91 -83.21
N ASP A 314 32.85 5.70 -83.87
CA ASP A 314 31.53 5.81 -83.22
C ASP A 314 31.37 4.82 -82.06
N THR A 315 31.89 3.60 -82.20
CA THR A 315 31.88 2.59 -81.14
C THR A 315 32.74 3.01 -79.95
N VAL A 316 33.96 3.50 -80.18
CA VAL A 316 34.85 4.01 -79.12
C VAL A 316 34.19 5.18 -78.38
N ARG A 317 33.60 6.13 -79.11
CA ARG A 317 32.89 7.27 -78.53
C ARG A 317 31.69 6.83 -77.69
N LEU A 318 30.90 5.88 -78.18
CA LEU A 318 29.75 5.35 -77.46
C LEU A 318 30.19 4.65 -76.17
N SER A 319 31.22 3.80 -76.23
CA SER A 319 31.78 3.12 -75.07
C SER A 319 32.35 4.10 -74.05
N ALA A 320 33.02 5.16 -74.51
CA ALA A 320 33.59 6.17 -73.65
C ALA A 320 32.53 6.99 -72.89
N ASN A 321 31.48 7.40 -73.59
CA ASN A 321 30.33 8.07 -72.97
C ASN A 321 29.57 7.15 -71.99
N SER A 322 29.41 5.88 -72.33
CA SER A 322 28.80 4.88 -71.45
C SER A 322 29.60 4.68 -70.15
N LEU A 323 30.94 4.63 -70.23
CA LEU A 323 31.79 4.49 -69.05
C LEU A 323 31.72 5.73 -68.14
N LEU A 324 31.73 6.95 -68.71
CA LEU A 324 31.54 8.17 -67.94
C LEU A 324 30.18 8.22 -67.24
N HIS A 325 29.13 7.75 -67.92
CA HIS A 325 27.80 7.65 -67.33
C HIS A 325 27.80 6.72 -66.11
N LEU A 326 28.31 5.49 -66.25
CA LEU A 326 28.38 4.52 -65.15
C LEU A 326 29.18 5.05 -63.96
N ILE A 327 30.28 5.75 -64.21
CA ILE A 327 31.12 6.33 -63.14
C ILE A 327 30.38 7.46 -62.41
N ASN A 328 29.67 8.32 -63.15
CA ASN A 328 28.87 9.38 -62.54
C ASN A 328 27.71 8.78 -61.72
N GLU A 329 27.08 7.70 -62.17
CA GLU A 329 26.05 7.00 -61.40
C GLU A 329 26.59 6.40 -60.10
N ILE A 330 27.77 5.76 -60.13
CA ILE A 330 28.42 5.23 -58.92
C ILE A 330 28.76 6.35 -57.93
N LEU A 331 29.20 7.51 -58.43
CA LEU A 331 29.44 8.68 -57.58
C LEU A 331 28.16 9.22 -56.95
N ASP A 332 27.11 9.40 -57.75
CA ASP A 332 25.84 9.93 -57.26
C ASP A 332 25.23 8.98 -56.23
N PHE A 333 25.29 7.67 -56.46
CA PHE A 333 24.92 6.66 -55.46
C PHE A 333 25.72 6.82 -54.16
N SER A 334 27.03 7.02 -54.26
CA SER A 334 27.90 7.22 -53.09
C SER A 334 27.59 8.52 -52.33
N LYS A 335 27.17 9.58 -53.02
CA LYS A 335 26.71 10.82 -52.39
C LYS A 335 25.37 10.64 -51.69
N ILE A 336 24.46 9.84 -52.27
CA ILE A 336 23.17 9.50 -51.66
C ILE A 336 23.36 8.66 -50.40
N GLU A 337 24.17 7.59 -50.44
CA GLU A 337 24.51 6.77 -49.26
C GLU A 337 25.10 7.62 -48.11
N ALA A 338 25.87 8.65 -48.45
CA ALA A 338 26.49 9.55 -47.48
C ALA A 338 25.59 10.72 -47.04
N GLY A 339 24.37 10.85 -47.58
CA GLY A 339 23.48 12.00 -47.31
C GLY A 339 24.03 13.35 -47.80
N LYS A 340 24.94 13.36 -48.77
CA LYS A 340 25.63 14.54 -49.30
C LYS A 340 25.12 15.01 -50.66
N LEU A 341 24.06 14.39 -51.19
CA LEU A 341 23.41 14.86 -52.40
C LEU A 341 22.70 16.19 -52.12
N VAL A 342 23.14 17.26 -52.76
CA VAL A 342 22.46 18.56 -52.73
C VAL A 342 21.63 18.66 -54.00
N LEU A 343 20.33 18.91 -53.84
CA LEU A 343 19.42 19.17 -54.95
C LEU A 343 19.46 20.66 -55.26
N GLU A 344 19.50 21.01 -56.54
CA GLU A 344 19.39 22.39 -56.98
C GLU A 344 17.93 22.79 -57.14
N GLU A 345 17.58 24.01 -56.77
CA GLU A 345 16.24 24.57 -56.99
C GLU A 345 16.30 25.57 -58.14
N SER A 346 15.76 25.19 -59.28
CA SER A 346 15.76 26.00 -60.50
C SER A 346 14.43 25.84 -61.27
N PRO A 347 14.07 26.81 -62.14
CA PRO A 347 12.89 26.70 -62.98
C PRO A 347 12.98 25.54 -63.97
N ILE A 348 11.96 24.69 -63.99
CA ILE A 348 11.82 23.52 -64.86
C ILE A 348 10.64 23.73 -65.80
N HIS A 349 10.94 23.82 -67.10
CA HIS A 349 9.92 23.75 -68.14
C HIS A 349 9.68 22.28 -68.49
N ILE A 350 8.58 21.71 -67.98
CA ILE A 350 8.36 20.26 -68.01
C ILE A 350 8.15 19.72 -69.44
N GLY A 351 7.45 20.47 -70.30
CA GLY A 351 7.25 20.09 -71.71
C GLY A 351 8.58 19.94 -72.45
N PRO A 352 9.42 20.99 -72.53
CA PRO A 352 10.75 20.91 -73.12
C PRO A 352 11.64 19.82 -72.51
N LEU A 353 11.59 19.64 -71.18
CA LEU A 353 12.37 18.58 -70.51
C LEU A 353 11.98 17.19 -71.02
N LEU A 354 10.68 16.89 -71.11
CA LEU A 354 10.19 15.61 -71.64
C LEU A 354 10.52 15.43 -73.12
N GLU A 355 10.35 16.49 -73.91
CA GLU A 355 10.65 16.47 -75.35
C GLU A 355 12.12 16.10 -75.59
N GLU A 356 13.05 16.69 -74.84
CA GLU A 356 14.47 16.36 -74.91
C GLU A 356 14.77 14.91 -74.53
N VAL A 357 14.09 14.36 -73.52
CA VAL A 357 14.24 12.94 -73.12
C VAL A 357 13.72 12.01 -74.20
N ILE A 358 12.55 12.31 -74.78
CA ILE A 358 11.92 11.50 -75.84
C ILE A 358 12.78 11.54 -77.11
N LEU A 359 13.21 12.73 -77.52
CA LEU A 359 14.05 12.92 -78.70
C LEU A 359 15.38 12.17 -78.59
N GLY A 360 15.97 12.15 -77.39
CA GLY A 360 17.19 11.39 -77.11
C GLY A 360 17.06 9.88 -77.35
N GLN A 361 15.85 9.33 -77.22
CA GLN A 361 15.59 7.89 -77.39
C GLN A 361 14.94 7.53 -78.73
N ALA A 362 14.49 8.52 -79.50
CA ALA A 362 13.75 8.35 -80.75
C ALA A 362 14.46 7.44 -81.76
N GLY A 363 15.77 7.61 -81.95
CA GLY A 363 16.54 6.77 -82.89
C GLY A 363 16.60 5.29 -82.49
N ARG A 364 16.70 4.99 -81.19
CA ARG A 364 16.73 3.60 -80.67
C ARG A 364 15.34 2.97 -80.71
N ALA A 365 14.31 3.75 -80.41
CA ALA A 365 12.92 3.34 -80.49
C ALA A 365 12.53 3.04 -81.95
N GLN A 366 12.87 3.92 -82.89
CA GLN A 366 12.63 3.74 -84.33
C GLN A 366 13.35 2.50 -84.88
N ALA A 367 14.60 2.26 -84.49
CA ALA A 367 15.35 1.06 -84.91
C ALA A 367 14.69 -0.27 -84.47
N LYS A 368 13.82 -0.21 -83.45
CA LYS A 368 13.06 -1.36 -82.92
C LYS A 368 11.57 -1.33 -83.30
N ASN A 369 11.12 -0.41 -84.14
CA ASN A 369 9.69 -0.17 -84.40
C ASN A 369 8.87 0.04 -83.10
N VAL A 370 9.43 0.79 -82.15
CA VAL A 370 8.75 1.20 -80.92
C VAL A 370 8.30 2.65 -81.08
N GLU A 371 7.01 2.92 -80.93
CA GLU A 371 6.46 4.27 -80.87
C GLU A 371 6.78 4.89 -79.51
N ILE A 372 7.24 6.15 -79.50
CA ILE A 372 7.54 6.87 -78.26
C ILE A 372 6.80 8.21 -78.25
N ALA A 373 6.02 8.45 -77.19
CA ALA A 373 5.18 9.64 -77.08
C ALA A 373 5.25 10.26 -75.68
N GLY A 374 5.03 11.57 -75.62
CA GLY A 374 4.93 12.34 -74.37
C GLY A 374 3.57 13.00 -74.27
N HIS A 375 2.96 12.95 -73.09
CA HIS A 375 1.69 13.59 -72.80
C HIS A 375 1.81 14.43 -71.52
N VAL A 376 1.61 15.75 -71.66
CA VAL A 376 1.54 16.67 -70.52
C VAL A 376 0.10 17.11 -70.36
N SER A 377 -0.47 16.89 -69.17
CA SER A 377 -1.83 17.30 -68.84
C SER A 377 -2.01 18.82 -68.98
N ALA A 378 -3.14 19.22 -69.55
CA ALA A 378 -3.51 20.64 -69.73
C ALA A 378 -3.62 21.42 -68.41
N GLY A 379 -3.71 20.75 -67.26
CA GLY A 379 -3.73 21.38 -65.95
C GLY A 379 -2.36 21.67 -65.35
N MET A 380 -1.27 21.18 -65.95
CA MET A 380 0.08 21.34 -65.40
C MET A 380 0.57 22.79 -65.45
N PRO A 381 1.24 23.29 -64.39
CA PRO A 381 1.99 24.53 -64.48
C PRO A 381 3.07 24.45 -65.55
N GLU A 382 3.26 25.55 -66.29
CA GLU A 382 4.28 25.65 -67.34
C GLU A 382 5.71 25.59 -66.77
N ILE A 383 5.89 26.01 -65.51
CA ILE A 383 7.15 26.05 -64.79
C ILE A 383 6.97 25.38 -63.42
N LEU A 384 7.84 24.43 -63.10
CA LEU A 384 7.99 23.83 -61.77
C LEU A 384 9.32 24.28 -61.15
N LEU A 385 9.46 24.25 -59.83
CA LEU A 385 10.75 24.47 -59.15
C LEU A 385 11.36 23.13 -58.74
N GLY A 386 12.62 22.92 -59.08
CA GLY A 386 13.39 21.74 -58.68
C GLY A 386 14.69 21.59 -59.45
N ASP A 387 15.20 20.36 -59.48
CA ASP A 387 16.44 20.03 -60.18
C ASP A 387 16.13 19.40 -61.57
N PRO A 388 16.22 20.17 -62.68
CA PRO A 388 15.90 19.68 -64.02
C PRO A 388 16.86 18.58 -64.46
N HIS A 389 18.12 18.59 -63.98
CA HIS A 389 19.09 17.56 -64.33
C HIS A 389 18.70 16.22 -63.70
N ARG A 390 18.31 16.23 -62.43
CA ARG A 390 17.89 15.02 -61.71
C ARG A 390 16.56 14.48 -62.22
N ILE A 391 15.59 15.35 -62.50
CA ILE A 391 14.32 14.90 -63.11
C ILE A 391 14.57 14.28 -64.48
N ARG A 392 15.38 14.93 -65.33
CA ARG A 392 15.77 14.37 -66.62
C ARG A 392 16.47 13.02 -66.49
N GLN A 393 17.36 12.87 -65.52
CA GLN A 393 18.06 11.62 -65.26
C GLN A 393 17.09 10.51 -64.82
N MET A 394 16.18 10.80 -63.88
CA MET A 394 15.16 9.85 -63.43
C MET A 394 14.25 9.40 -64.56
N VAL A 395 13.65 10.35 -65.29
CA VAL A 395 12.75 10.07 -66.41
C VAL A 395 13.50 9.39 -67.55
N GLY A 396 14.70 9.87 -67.89
CA GLY A 396 15.57 9.28 -68.90
C GLY A 396 15.93 7.82 -68.59
N ASN A 397 16.25 7.49 -67.35
CA ASN A 397 16.54 6.11 -66.94
C ASN A 397 15.32 5.20 -67.07
N LEU A 398 14.13 5.68 -66.69
CA LEU A 398 12.88 4.93 -66.84
C LEU A 398 12.53 4.71 -68.32
N VAL A 399 12.58 5.75 -69.14
CA VAL A 399 12.31 5.69 -70.59
C VAL A 399 13.34 4.82 -71.31
N ASN A 400 14.61 4.90 -70.92
CA ASN A 400 15.67 4.06 -71.48
C ASN A 400 15.43 2.58 -71.17
N ASN A 401 15.02 2.25 -69.94
CA ASN A 401 14.63 0.89 -69.60
C ASN A 401 13.40 0.43 -70.39
N ALA A 402 12.35 1.25 -70.48
CA ALA A 402 11.16 0.96 -71.28
C ALA A 402 11.52 0.62 -72.74
N VAL A 403 12.24 1.51 -73.44
CA VAL A 403 12.67 1.26 -74.83
C VAL A 403 13.62 0.06 -74.95
N LYS A 404 14.44 -0.20 -73.93
CA LYS A 404 15.36 -1.35 -73.92
C LYS A 404 14.59 -2.68 -73.88
N PHE A 405 13.54 -2.78 -73.07
CA PHE A 405 12.81 -4.03 -72.83
C PHE A 405 11.58 -4.22 -73.73
N THR A 406 11.09 -3.17 -74.38
CA THR A 406 10.09 -3.29 -75.46
C THR A 406 10.76 -3.74 -76.76
N ALA A 407 10.27 -4.84 -77.33
CA ALA A 407 10.77 -5.40 -78.60
C ALA A 407 10.09 -4.74 -79.80
N GLU A 408 8.78 -4.56 -79.73
CA GLU A 408 7.90 -3.83 -80.65
C GLU A 408 6.69 -3.29 -79.84
N GLY A 409 6.07 -2.19 -80.27
CA GLY A 409 4.91 -1.60 -79.58
C GLY A 409 5.11 -0.13 -79.21
N GLU A 410 4.72 0.28 -78.01
CA GLU A 410 4.70 1.70 -77.60
C GLU A 410 5.32 1.95 -76.21
N VAL A 411 5.88 3.15 -76.04
CA VAL A 411 6.34 3.72 -74.77
C VAL A 411 5.80 5.13 -74.63
N THR A 412 4.97 5.38 -73.63
CA THR A 412 4.32 6.67 -73.41
C THR A 412 4.67 7.25 -72.05
N VAL A 413 5.08 8.52 -72.03
CA VAL A 413 5.41 9.26 -70.81
C VAL A 413 4.29 10.24 -70.49
N TYR A 414 3.61 10.06 -69.35
CA TYR A 414 2.56 10.95 -68.87
C TYR A 414 3.08 11.85 -67.76
N VAL A 415 2.76 13.14 -67.83
CA VAL A 415 2.92 14.07 -66.72
C VAL A 415 1.58 14.66 -66.36
N THR A 416 1.14 14.40 -65.13
CA THR A 416 -0.19 14.80 -64.66
C THR A 416 -0.20 15.18 -63.19
N GLN A 417 -1.19 15.98 -62.81
CA GLN A 417 -1.56 16.29 -61.43
C GLN A 417 -2.88 15.61 -61.01
N ARG A 418 -3.49 14.80 -61.90
CA ARG A 418 -4.77 14.13 -61.69
C ARG A 418 -4.67 12.65 -62.01
N SER A 419 -5.16 11.83 -61.10
CA SER A 419 -5.18 10.37 -61.22
C SER A 419 -5.86 9.88 -62.50
N GLU A 420 -6.97 10.52 -62.88
CA GLU A 420 -7.85 10.11 -63.99
C GLU A 420 -7.21 10.27 -65.39
N GLU A 421 -6.07 10.96 -65.48
CA GLU A 421 -5.42 11.31 -66.75
C GLU A 421 -4.18 10.43 -67.05
N ALA A 422 -3.86 9.48 -66.16
CA ALA A 422 -2.80 8.49 -66.38
C ALA A 422 -3.39 7.07 -66.57
N PRO A 423 -2.70 6.16 -67.28
CA PRO A 423 -3.19 4.78 -67.51
C PRO A 423 -3.25 3.89 -66.26
N ALA A 424 -2.71 4.36 -65.13
CA ALA A 424 -2.65 3.62 -63.88
C ALA A 424 -3.47 4.33 -62.80
N GLU A 425 -4.14 3.57 -61.93
CA GLU A 425 -4.79 4.11 -60.72
C GLU A 425 -3.73 4.71 -59.79
N LEU A 426 -3.54 6.03 -59.88
CA LEU A 426 -2.65 6.78 -59.01
C LEU A 426 -3.45 7.40 -57.86
N THR A 427 -2.95 7.36 -56.64
CA THR A 427 -3.51 8.18 -55.56
C THR A 427 -2.59 9.39 -55.40
N LEU A 428 -3.03 10.56 -55.86
CA LEU A 428 -2.28 11.82 -55.77
C LEU A 428 -2.96 12.78 -54.79
N GLY A 429 -2.18 13.36 -53.88
CA GLY A 429 -2.60 14.40 -52.96
C GLY A 429 -2.70 15.79 -53.61
N ALA A 430 -3.21 16.77 -52.85
CA ALA A 430 -3.20 18.17 -53.29
C ALA A 430 -1.75 18.67 -53.40
N ASN A 431 -1.37 19.17 -54.59
CA ASN A 431 -0.01 19.63 -54.96
C ASN A 431 1.01 18.52 -55.26
N GLU A 432 0.56 17.30 -55.56
CA GLU A 432 1.43 16.24 -56.07
C GLU A 432 1.36 16.14 -57.60
N TYR A 433 2.51 15.89 -58.22
CA TYR A 433 2.66 15.67 -59.65
C TYR A 433 3.20 14.27 -59.88
N ALA A 434 2.66 13.56 -60.86
CA ALA A 434 3.13 12.25 -61.28
C ALA A 434 3.81 12.34 -62.65
N ILE A 435 4.95 11.66 -62.77
CA ILE A 435 5.55 11.29 -64.05
C ILE A 435 5.43 9.78 -64.18
N VAL A 436 4.71 9.30 -65.19
CA VAL A 436 4.43 7.88 -65.41
C VAL A 436 5.05 7.47 -66.73
N VAL A 437 5.88 6.44 -66.73
CA VAL A 437 6.41 5.82 -67.96
C VAL A 437 5.70 4.49 -68.14
N CYS A 438 4.96 4.36 -69.24
CA CYS A 438 4.24 3.15 -69.60
C CYS A 438 4.93 2.51 -70.81
N ASP A 439 5.15 1.20 -70.76
CA ASP A 439 5.70 0.43 -71.87
C ASP A 439 4.83 -0.80 -72.16
N SER A 440 4.77 -1.21 -73.43
CA SER A 440 4.08 -2.43 -73.86
C SER A 440 4.99 -3.67 -73.80
N GLY A 441 6.10 -3.62 -73.09
CA GLY A 441 7.07 -4.70 -72.97
C GLY A 441 6.57 -5.88 -72.13
N PRO A 442 7.39 -6.92 -71.94
CA PRO A 442 7.01 -8.16 -71.25
C PRO A 442 6.73 -7.99 -69.74
N GLY A 443 6.94 -6.79 -69.20
CA GLY A 443 6.83 -6.50 -67.77
C GLY A 443 7.89 -7.24 -66.94
N ILE A 444 7.77 -7.09 -65.63
CA ILE A 444 8.69 -7.71 -64.66
C ILE A 444 7.97 -8.91 -63.99
N PRO A 445 8.55 -10.13 -64.02
CA PRO A 445 7.99 -11.29 -63.33
C PRO A 445 7.81 -11.03 -61.83
N ALA A 446 6.76 -11.58 -61.21
CA ALA A 446 6.40 -11.30 -59.81
C ALA A 446 7.54 -11.58 -58.81
N ALA A 447 8.33 -12.65 -59.03
CA ALA A 447 9.48 -13.01 -58.19
C ALA A 447 10.63 -11.98 -58.24
N ALA A 448 10.78 -11.25 -59.36
CA ALA A 448 11.81 -10.21 -59.50
C ALA A 448 11.34 -8.86 -58.93
N LYS A 449 10.01 -8.62 -58.84
CA LYS A 449 9.46 -7.40 -58.23
C LYS A 449 9.75 -7.28 -56.73
N GLU A 450 9.98 -8.40 -56.03
CA GLU A 450 10.30 -8.42 -54.60
C GLU A 450 11.73 -7.91 -54.30
N GLN A 451 12.63 -7.94 -55.29
CA GLN A 451 14.00 -7.40 -55.19
C GLN A 451 14.11 -5.91 -55.56
N LEU A 452 13.02 -5.29 -56.02
CA LEU A 452 12.94 -3.88 -56.42
C LEU A 452 12.30 -2.98 -55.35
N ARG A 453 11.87 -3.56 -54.22
CA ARG A 453 11.41 -2.85 -53.01
C ARG A 453 12.56 -2.68 -52.03
#